data_AF-A0AAJ5BF46-F1
#
_entry.id   AF-A0AAJ5BF46-F1
#
_cell.length_a   1.000
_cell.length_b   1.000
_cell.length_c   1.000
_cell.angle_alpha   90.00
_cell.angle_beta   90.00
_cell.angle_gamma   90.00
#
_symmetry.space_group_name_H-M   'P 1'
#
loop_
_entity.id
_entity.type
_entity.pdbx_description
1 polymer ?
#
loop_
_entity_poly.entity_id
_entity_poly.type
_entity_poly.pdbx_seq_one_letter_code
_entity_poly.pdbx_strand_id
1 'polypeptide(L)'
;MNIFNTSIKSILLLFIFLFPSFIMAQSPVILDKITTLDSYKKLYEANTFDHNNSYFKSNDKGQWNNIPIKEVYFYKDYFMCSIDTSVKNTAKRLASYLEKNYPDNLIVEEGYYERTYTVVTRAFRLDFTAKVKEDTEVLENTKGELSIKFKKVEDNPLANLSDELKVNRDGIICLLKIECYNVVPAIFADGIPVLSRNTEDKYSRYETIELNKYILTPDIPIDLSFIFTPGIDKKGQVMSKVPKSSYAKIAIEYVNVKGDLLKTVNLFDNEAYVTDTIVNNGKTQYYHYTGTNDYTKKNIQFSHQLKAPVEYKLTGWSEGKDLRKEKNLEERIKQFYADYAALIMDKNIARITQLLYPSFLEKYTYNYNGTKLKSYTEYSYIKYMLNNSFKVVTAQTTKLHISTNGQLAFLESLDKTTYLKAVGLDQIENISFLFYIDKNTNELKIIR
;
A
#
# COMPACT_ATOMS: atom_id res chain seq x y z
N MET A 1 -80.28 -41.06 17.95
CA MET A 1 -79.54 -40.46 16.83
C MET A 1 -79.10 -39.06 17.28
N ASN A 2 -77.85 -38.65 17.03
CA ASN A 2 -77.16 -37.42 17.52
C ASN A 2 -76.21 -37.53 18.75
N ILE A 3 -75.40 -38.58 18.84
CA ILE A 3 -74.16 -38.54 19.65
C ILE A 3 -72.89 -38.55 18.78
N PHE A 4 -73.01 -38.91 17.50
CA PHE A 4 -71.86 -38.99 16.58
C PHE A 4 -71.45 -37.67 15.89
N ASN A 5 -72.24 -36.60 16.01
CA ASN A 5 -71.98 -35.34 15.29
C ASN A 5 -71.16 -34.31 16.10
N THR A 6 -70.93 -34.56 17.38
CA THR A 6 -70.26 -33.61 18.30
C THR A 6 -68.77 -33.93 18.50
N SER A 7 -68.35 -35.20 18.37
CA SER A 7 -66.94 -35.59 18.50
C SER A 7 -66.07 -35.25 17.28
N ILE A 8 -66.64 -35.23 16.07
CA ILE A 8 -65.87 -34.90 14.85
C ILE A 8 -65.54 -33.39 14.81
N LYS A 9 -66.45 -32.52 15.28
CA LYS A 9 -66.18 -31.07 15.37
C LYS A 9 -65.15 -30.72 16.43
N SER A 10 -65.03 -31.51 17.50
CA SER A 10 -64.08 -31.26 18.59
C SER A 10 -62.66 -31.72 18.24
N ILE A 11 -62.50 -32.78 17.45
CA ILE A 11 -61.19 -33.24 16.94
C ILE A 11 -60.67 -32.31 15.83
N LEU A 12 -61.57 -31.79 14.97
CA LEU A 12 -61.18 -30.83 13.93
C LEU A 12 -60.73 -29.49 14.53
N LEU A 13 -61.37 -29.03 15.61
CA LEU A 13 -60.92 -27.83 16.33
C LEU A 13 -59.59 -28.05 17.07
N LEU A 14 -59.33 -29.24 17.61
CA LEU A 14 -58.03 -29.55 18.22
C LEU A 14 -56.89 -29.56 17.21
N PHE A 15 -57.13 -30.00 15.96
CA PHE A 15 -56.13 -29.91 14.89
C PHE A 15 -55.88 -28.47 14.40
N ILE A 16 -56.88 -27.58 14.48
CA ILE A 16 -56.73 -26.16 14.14
C ILE A 16 -56.03 -25.38 15.27
N PHE A 17 -56.20 -25.79 16.53
CA PHE A 17 -55.49 -25.20 17.67
C PHE A 17 -54.12 -25.81 17.96
N LEU A 18 -53.82 -27.02 17.46
CA LEU A 18 -52.47 -27.63 17.49
C LEU A 18 -51.60 -27.24 16.28
N PHE A 19 -52.13 -26.47 15.33
CA PHE A 19 -51.38 -25.84 14.25
C PHE A 19 -51.57 -24.32 14.27
N PRO A 20 -50.99 -23.65 15.27
CA PRO A 20 -50.07 -22.56 14.94
C PRO A 20 -48.84 -22.63 15.84
N SER A 21 -48.02 -23.66 15.66
CA SER A 21 -46.61 -23.63 16.13
C SER A 21 -45.67 -24.31 15.15
N PHE A 22 -46.05 -24.42 13.87
CA PHE A 22 -45.10 -24.00 12.84
C PHE A 22 -44.98 -22.48 12.98
N ILE A 23 -44.31 -22.07 14.07
CA ILE A 23 -43.53 -20.84 14.07
C ILE A 23 -42.79 -20.95 12.75
N MET A 24 -43.08 -20.02 11.85
CA MET A 24 -42.15 -19.70 10.80
C MET A 24 -40.86 -19.33 11.52
N ALA A 25 -40.05 -20.32 11.87
CA ALA A 25 -38.62 -20.18 11.86
C ALA A 25 -38.33 -19.94 10.39
N GLN A 26 -38.60 -18.71 9.95
CA GLN A 26 -38.07 -18.20 8.72
C GLN A 26 -36.59 -18.52 8.83
N SER A 27 -36.13 -19.40 7.95
CA SER A 27 -34.71 -19.70 7.85
C SER A 27 -34.02 -18.33 7.85
N PRO A 28 -33.07 -18.07 8.77
CA PRO A 28 -32.32 -16.82 8.72
C PRO A 28 -31.87 -16.63 7.28
N VAL A 29 -32.02 -15.42 6.73
CA VAL A 29 -31.48 -15.14 5.40
C VAL A 29 -29.98 -15.36 5.50
N ILE A 30 -29.51 -16.48 4.94
CA ILE A 30 -28.13 -16.93 5.07
C ILE A 30 -27.30 -16.20 4.01
N LEU A 31 -26.63 -15.13 4.41
CA LEU A 31 -25.68 -14.42 3.55
C LEU A 31 -24.37 -15.21 3.37
N ASP A 32 -24.16 -16.29 4.12
CA ASP A 32 -22.97 -17.15 4.14
C ASP A 32 -22.64 -17.75 2.76
N LYS A 33 -23.63 -17.84 1.85
CA LYS A 33 -23.44 -18.33 0.49
C LYS A 33 -22.88 -17.28 -0.47
N ILE A 34 -22.81 -16.02 -0.05
CA ILE A 34 -22.29 -14.91 -0.84
C ILE A 34 -20.79 -14.79 -0.60
N THR A 35 -20.02 -15.62 -1.30
CA THR A 35 -18.55 -15.66 -1.18
C THR A 35 -17.86 -15.22 -2.47
N THR A 36 -18.60 -15.04 -3.56
CA THR A 36 -18.08 -14.68 -4.89
C THR A 36 -18.88 -13.56 -5.53
N LEU A 37 -18.25 -12.81 -6.44
CA LEU A 37 -18.94 -11.79 -7.22
C LEU A 37 -20.13 -12.35 -8.02
N ASP A 38 -20.04 -13.58 -8.54
CA ASP A 38 -21.12 -14.18 -9.31
C ASP A 38 -22.31 -14.55 -8.42
N SER A 39 -22.06 -15.10 -7.22
CA SER A 39 -23.12 -15.35 -6.24
C SER A 39 -23.80 -14.05 -5.80
N TYR A 40 -23.01 -12.98 -5.63
CA TYR A 40 -23.49 -11.66 -5.30
C TYR A 40 -24.36 -11.05 -6.42
N LYS A 41 -23.88 -11.07 -7.66
CA LYS A 41 -24.61 -10.54 -8.81
C LYS A 41 -25.94 -11.25 -9.03
N LYS A 42 -25.97 -12.58 -8.93
CA LYS A 42 -27.22 -13.36 -9.04
C LYS A 42 -28.24 -12.91 -8.01
N LEU A 43 -27.82 -12.67 -6.77
CA LEU A 43 -28.71 -12.13 -5.73
C LEU A 43 -29.13 -10.69 -6.06
N TYR A 44 -28.16 -9.85 -6.45
CA TYR A 44 -28.36 -8.42 -6.74
C TYR A 44 -29.35 -8.21 -7.89
N GLU A 45 -29.20 -8.94 -8.99
CA GLU A 45 -30.00 -8.81 -10.21
C GLU A 45 -31.38 -9.46 -10.07
N ALA A 46 -31.52 -10.51 -9.24
CA ALA A 46 -32.79 -11.19 -9.03
C ALA A 46 -33.75 -10.43 -8.09
N ASN A 47 -33.29 -9.36 -7.43
CA ASN A 47 -34.07 -8.63 -6.45
C ASN A 47 -34.02 -7.11 -6.72
N THR A 48 -35.13 -6.43 -6.50
CA THR A 48 -35.17 -4.95 -6.49
C THR A 48 -34.87 -4.47 -5.07
N PHE A 49 -33.62 -4.13 -4.79
CA PHE A 49 -33.22 -3.55 -3.50
C PHE A 49 -33.55 -2.06 -3.44
N ASP A 50 -34.16 -1.62 -2.33
CA ASP A 50 -34.24 -0.20 -1.99
C ASP A 50 -32.98 0.18 -1.21
N HIS A 51 -32.13 1.02 -1.78
CA HIS A 51 -30.85 1.41 -1.18
C HIS A 51 -31.00 2.31 0.07
N ASN A 52 -32.19 2.86 0.30
CA ASN A 52 -32.48 3.70 1.48
C ASN A 52 -33.03 2.88 2.65
N ASN A 53 -33.39 1.61 2.42
CA ASN A 53 -34.02 0.76 3.42
C ASN A 53 -33.23 -0.53 3.62
N SER A 54 -33.18 -1.02 4.85
CA SER A 54 -32.56 -2.30 5.15
C SER A 54 -33.35 -3.45 4.53
N TYR A 55 -32.66 -4.46 4.00
CA TYR A 55 -33.25 -5.59 3.27
C TYR A 55 -34.19 -6.47 4.11
N PHE A 56 -33.97 -6.56 5.42
CA PHE A 56 -34.79 -7.41 6.28
C PHE A 56 -36.22 -6.88 6.41
N LYS A 57 -37.20 -7.79 6.37
CA LYS A 57 -38.58 -7.47 6.79
C LYS A 57 -38.59 -7.13 8.28
N SER A 58 -39.61 -6.42 8.76
CA SER A 58 -39.69 -6.10 10.19
C SER A 58 -39.69 -7.41 10.99
N ASN A 59 -38.62 -7.62 11.77
CA ASN A 59 -38.29 -8.80 12.59
C ASN A 59 -37.38 -9.88 11.97
N ASP A 60 -37.05 -9.81 10.68
CA ASP A 60 -36.10 -10.74 10.08
C ASP A 60 -34.67 -10.33 10.52
N LYS A 61 -33.90 -11.27 11.06
CA LYS A 61 -32.47 -11.09 11.31
C LYS A 61 -31.69 -12.06 10.42
N GLY A 62 -30.65 -11.54 9.78
CA GLY A 62 -29.78 -12.37 8.95
C GLY A 62 -28.63 -12.95 9.74
N GLN A 63 -27.93 -13.87 9.07
CA GLN A 63 -26.66 -14.40 9.53
C GLN A 63 -25.63 -14.25 8.42
N TRP A 64 -24.39 -13.99 8.84
CA TRP A 64 -23.21 -14.08 8.00
C TRP A 64 -22.17 -14.98 8.69
N ASN A 65 -21.84 -16.11 8.08
CA ASN A 65 -21.04 -17.20 8.66
C ASN A 65 -21.46 -17.59 10.08
N ASN A 66 -22.76 -17.83 10.30
CA ASN A 66 -23.37 -18.09 11.62
C ASN A 66 -23.21 -16.95 12.66
N ILE A 67 -22.85 -15.73 12.21
CA ILE A 67 -22.76 -14.53 13.04
C ILE A 67 -24.02 -13.69 12.82
N PRO A 68 -24.79 -13.38 13.87
CA PRO A 68 -25.97 -12.54 13.77
C PRO A 68 -25.66 -11.14 13.24
N ILE A 69 -26.44 -10.68 12.26
CA ILE A 69 -26.32 -9.33 11.67
C ILE A 69 -27.69 -8.64 11.61
N LYS A 70 -27.65 -7.32 11.51
CA LYS A 70 -28.80 -6.40 11.44
C LYS A 70 -28.58 -5.43 10.27
N GLU A 71 -29.66 -4.83 9.77
CA GLU A 71 -29.64 -3.74 8.78
C GLU A 71 -28.69 -3.99 7.58
N VAL A 72 -29.04 -4.94 6.71
CA VAL A 72 -28.25 -5.19 5.49
C VAL A 72 -28.67 -4.23 4.37
N TYR A 73 -27.70 -3.58 3.75
CA TYR A 73 -27.86 -2.74 2.56
C TYR A 73 -27.06 -3.34 1.40
N PHE A 74 -27.71 -3.52 0.25
CA PHE A 74 -27.09 -4.05 -0.97
C PHE A 74 -26.81 -2.94 -1.97
N TYR A 75 -25.60 -2.95 -2.54
CA TYR A 75 -25.15 -2.02 -3.57
C TYR A 75 -24.64 -2.80 -4.79
N LYS A 76 -24.26 -2.12 -5.87
CA LYS A 76 -23.92 -2.81 -7.13
C LYS A 76 -22.76 -3.82 -7.01
N ASP A 77 -21.76 -3.54 -6.17
CA ASP A 77 -20.51 -4.31 -6.06
C ASP A 77 -20.12 -4.70 -4.62
N TYR A 78 -20.94 -4.36 -3.64
CA TYR A 78 -20.71 -4.67 -2.22
C TYR A 78 -22.03 -4.66 -1.43
N PHE A 79 -22.02 -5.26 -0.25
CA PHE A 79 -23.07 -5.04 0.75
C PHE A 79 -22.46 -4.58 2.07
N MET A 80 -23.29 -3.90 2.87
CA MET A 80 -22.96 -3.50 4.24
C MET A 80 -24.01 -4.05 5.20
N CYS A 81 -23.60 -4.36 6.43
CA CYS A 81 -24.52 -4.70 7.51
C CYS A 81 -23.99 -4.27 8.87
N SER A 82 -24.88 -4.03 9.82
CA SER A 82 -24.53 -3.81 11.21
C SER A 82 -24.54 -5.14 11.97
N ILE A 83 -23.79 -5.23 13.06
CA ILE A 83 -23.86 -6.41 13.92
C ILE A 83 -25.11 -6.35 14.81
N ASP A 84 -25.72 -7.51 15.07
CA ASP A 84 -26.85 -7.57 16.01
C ASP A 84 -26.36 -7.56 17.46
N THR A 85 -26.39 -6.37 18.07
CA THR A 85 -26.01 -6.15 19.48
C THR A 85 -27.01 -6.69 20.50
N SER A 86 -28.20 -7.12 20.08
CA SER A 86 -29.13 -7.81 21.00
C SER A 86 -28.71 -9.26 21.28
N VAL A 87 -27.84 -9.83 20.45
CA VAL A 87 -27.17 -11.12 20.73
C VAL A 87 -25.82 -10.83 21.37
N LYS A 88 -25.61 -11.35 22.57
CA LYS A 88 -24.35 -11.17 23.31
C LYS A 88 -23.16 -11.69 22.51
N ASN A 89 -22.03 -11.00 22.62
CA ASN A 89 -20.73 -11.40 22.07
C ASN A 89 -20.65 -11.44 20.54
N THR A 90 -21.60 -10.86 19.79
CA THR A 90 -21.56 -10.86 18.32
C THR A 90 -20.29 -10.21 17.76
N ALA A 91 -19.92 -9.02 18.25
CA ALA A 91 -18.69 -8.33 17.82
C ALA A 91 -17.43 -9.17 18.07
N LYS A 92 -17.31 -9.72 19.29
CA LYS A 92 -16.19 -10.57 19.70
C LYS A 92 -16.12 -11.85 18.87
N ARG A 93 -17.27 -12.51 18.62
CA ARG A 93 -17.36 -13.70 17.76
C ARG A 93 -16.92 -13.41 16.34
N LEU A 94 -17.27 -12.24 15.78
CA LEU A 94 -16.84 -11.84 14.44
C LEU A 94 -15.34 -11.58 14.39
N ALA A 95 -14.79 -10.79 15.32
CA ALA A 95 -13.34 -10.57 15.43
C ALA A 95 -12.58 -11.90 15.50
N SER A 96 -12.94 -12.78 16.43
CA SER A 96 -12.29 -14.09 16.58
C SER A 96 -12.49 -15.00 15.37
N TYR A 97 -13.63 -14.91 14.67
CA TYR A 97 -13.83 -15.64 13.41
C TYR A 97 -12.84 -15.18 12.34
N LEU A 98 -12.65 -13.86 12.19
CA LEU A 98 -11.73 -13.31 11.20
C LEU A 98 -10.28 -13.69 11.50
N GLU A 99 -9.85 -13.55 12.76
CA GLU A 99 -8.52 -13.94 13.23
C GLU A 99 -8.23 -15.43 13.01
N LYS A 100 -9.22 -16.28 13.25
CA LYS A 100 -9.07 -17.74 13.09
C LYS A 100 -9.06 -18.18 11.63
N ASN A 101 -9.93 -17.61 10.79
CA ASN A 101 -10.15 -18.12 9.43
C ASN A 101 -9.31 -17.40 8.36
N TYR A 102 -8.84 -16.18 8.65
CA TYR A 102 -8.04 -15.39 7.71
C TYR A 102 -6.72 -14.90 8.32
N PRO A 103 -5.97 -15.75 9.04
CA PRO A 103 -4.82 -15.30 9.81
C PRO A 103 -3.77 -14.61 8.92
N ASP A 104 -3.54 -15.10 7.70
CA ASP A 104 -2.53 -14.56 6.77
C ASP A 104 -3.02 -13.43 5.86
N ASN A 105 -4.31 -13.12 5.92
CA ASN A 105 -4.99 -12.14 5.08
C ASN A 105 -5.64 -11.02 5.88
N LEU A 106 -5.45 -11.01 7.21
CA LEU A 106 -6.05 -10.08 8.16
C LEU A 106 -5.03 -9.05 8.64
N ILE A 107 -5.43 -7.78 8.63
CA ILE A 107 -4.83 -6.72 9.44
C ILE A 107 -5.85 -6.22 10.45
N VAL A 108 -5.35 -5.87 11.63
CA VAL A 108 -6.12 -5.20 12.68
C VAL A 108 -5.49 -3.84 12.92
N GLU A 109 -6.26 -2.78 12.69
CA GLU A 109 -5.87 -1.39 12.96
C GLU A 109 -6.61 -0.90 14.20
N GLU A 110 -5.87 -0.34 15.15
CA GLU A 110 -6.43 0.28 16.35
C GLU A 110 -6.44 1.79 16.18
N GLY A 111 -7.64 2.35 16.18
CA GLY A 111 -7.89 3.78 16.26
C GLY A 111 -8.41 4.15 17.65
N TYR A 112 -8.41 5.46 17.93
CA TYR A 112 -8.77 5.97 19.26
C TYR A 112 -10.19 5.55 19.74
N TYR A 113 -11.14 5.38 18.82
CA TYR A 113 -12.53 4.98 19.11
C TYR A 113 -13.02 3.77 18.32
N GLU A 114 -12.15 3.15 17.53
CA GLU A 114 -12.53 2.02 16.69
C GLU A 114 -11.38 1.04 16.48
N ARG A 115 -11.73 -0.24 16.30
CA ARG A 115 -10.81 -1.27 15.85
C ARG A 115 -11.31 -1.85 14.54
N THR A 116 -10.51 -1.78 13.50
CA THR A 116 -10.87 -2.20 12.14
C THR A 116 -10.12 -3.49 11.77
N TYR A 117 -10.88 -4.52 11.44
CA TYR A 117 -10.41 -5.82 10.96
C TYR A 117 -10.58 -5.86 9.44
N THR A 118 -9.47 -5.83 8.70
CA THR A 118 -9.46 -5.85 7.24
C THR A 118 -8.98 -7.20 6.73
N VAL A 119 -9.85 -7.94 6.05
CA VAL A 119 -9.51 -9.18 5.34
C VAL A 119 -9.45 -8.93 3.84
N VAL A 120 -8.34 -9.30 3.20
CA VAL A 120 -8.17 -9.18 1.75
C VAL A 120 -7.91 -10.54 1.11
N THR A 121 -8.80 -10.96 0.22
CA THR A 121 -8.67 -12.17 -0.58
C THR A 121 -8.78 -11.86 -2.08
N ARG A 122 -8.52 -12.87 -2.91
CA ARG A 122 -8.75 -12.81 -4.37
C ARG A 122 -10.20 -12.50 -4.74
N ALA A 123 -11.17 -12.99 -3.96
CA ALA A 123 -12.59 -12.90 -4.28
C ALA A 123 -13.30 -11.72 -3.61
N PHE A 124 -12.81 -11.26 -2.46
CA PHE A 124 -13.45 -10.18 -1.71
C PHE A 124 -12.48 -9.42 -0.79
N ARG A 125 -12.85 -8.19 -0.47
CA ARG A 125 -12.34 -7.45 0.69
C ARG A 125 -13.47 -7.36 1.72
N LEU A 126 -13.15 -7.65 2.97
CA LEU A 126 -14.06 -7.53 4.10
C LEU A 126 -13.45 -6.54 5.10
N ASP A 127 -14.22 -5.54 5.49
CA ASP A 127 -13.86 -4.58 6.51
C ASP A 127 -14.88 -4.68 7.65
N PHE A 128 -14.43 -5.03 8.86
CA PHE A 128 -15.26 -5.02 10.06
C PHE A 128 -14.73 -3.98 11.04
N THR A 129 -15.54 -2.96 11.34
CA THR A 129 -15.18 -1.89 12.27
C THR A 129 -15.98 -2.02 13.55
N ALA A 130 -15.29 -2.28 14.66
CA ALA A 130 -15.86 -2.34 15.99
C ALA A 130 -15.67 -0.99 16.71
N LYS A 131 -16.72 -0.44 17.33
CA LYS A 131 -16.66 0.82 18.10
C LYS A 131 -16.13 0.54 19.50
N VAL A 132 -14.81 0.52 19.64
CA VAL A 132 -14.07 0.18 20.86
C VAL A 132 -12.94 1.18 21.04
N LYS A 133 -12.71 1.65 22.27
CA LYS A 133 -11.64 2.59 22.55
C LYS A 133 -10.28 1.88 22.39
N GLU A 134 -9.26 2.62 21.97
CA GLU A 134 -7.87 2.15 22.00
C GLU A 134 -7.51 1.50 23.34
N ASP A 135 -6.69 0.45 23.29
CA ASP A 135 -6.28 -0.39 24.43
C ASP A 135 -7.41 -1.10 25.20
N THR A 136 -8.64 -1.11 24.66
CA THR A 136 -9.76 -1.84 25.28
C THR A 136 -10.13 -3.09 24.47
N GLU A 137 -10.62 -4.12 25.17
CA GLU A 137 -11.11 -5.33 24.52
C GLU A 137 -12.45 -5.08 23.83
N VAL A 138 -12.72 -5.83 22.76
CA VAL A 138 -14.06 -5.89 22.17
C VAL A 138 -15.00 -6.61 23.16
N LEU A 139 -15.93 -5.85 23.73
CA LEU A 139 -16.86 -6.31 24.78
C LEU A 139 -18.16 -6.85 24.18
N GLU A 140 -18.99 -7.47 25.04
CA GLU A 140 -20.21 -8.18 24.61
C GLU A 140 -21.23 -7.29 23.87
N ASN A 141 -21.24 -5.98 24.19
CA ASN A 141 -22.18 -4.98 23.69
C ASN A 141 -21.55 -4.00 22.69
N THR A 142 -20.32 -4.25 22.24
CA THR A 142 -19.65 -3.42 21.26
C THR A 142 -20.49 -3.38 19.97
N LYS A 143 -20.76 -2.18 19.46
CA LYS A 143 -21.39 -1.96 18.15
C LYS A 143 -20.34 -2.11 17.06
N GLY A 144 -20.78 -2.45 15.86
CA GLY A 144 -19.88 -2.56 14.73
C GLY A 144 -20.61 -2.68 13.39
N GLU A 145 -19.86 -2.43 12.34
CA GLU A 145 -20.31 -2.39 10.96
C GLU A 145 -19.40 -3.30 10.13
N LEU A 146 -19.99 -4.09 9.26
CA LEU A 146 -19.35 -5.02 8.36
C LEU A 146 -19.62 -4.59 6.92
N SER A 147 -18.58 -4.50 6.11
CA SER A 147 -18.66 -4.24 4.67
C SER A 147 -17.95 -5.35 3.92
N ILE A 148 -18.58 -5.90 2.88
CA ILE A 148 -17.96 -6.91 2.02
C ILE A 148 -18.06 -6.47 0.56
N LYS A 149 -16.91 -6.19 -0.03
CA LYS A 149 -16.76 -5.84 -1.44
C LYS A 149 -16.25 -7.02 -2.25
N PHE A 150 -17.02 -7.44 -3.24
CA PHE A 150 -16.67 -8.57 -4.10
C PHE A 150 -15.85 -8.12 -5.31
N LYS A 151 -14.92 -8.96 -5.73
CA LYS A 151 -14.02 -8.71 -6.85
C LYS A 151 -14.15 -9.84 -7.88
N LYS A 152 -13.92 -9.48 -9.14
CA LYS A 152 -13.80 -10.48 -10.19
C LYS A 152 -12.50 -11.25 -9.98
N VAL A 153 -12.62 -12.57 -9.91
CA VAL A 153 -11.49 -13.49 -9.87
C VAL A 153 -10.97 -13.65 -11.30
N GLU A 154 -9.77 -13.13 -11.57
CA GLU A 154 -9.16 -13.17 -12.90
C GLU A 154 -8.16 -14.33 -13.01
N ASP A 155 -8.26 -15.14 -14.05
CA ASP A 155 -7.33 -16.26 -14.29
C ASP A 155 -6.07 -15.78 -15.02
N ASN A 156 -5.17 -15.14 -14.26
CA ASN A 156 -3.89 -14.65 -14.77
C ASN A 156 -2.82 -14.81 -13.69
N PRO A 157 -1.59 -15.25 -14.04
CA PRO A 157 -0.51 -15.44 -13.05
C PRO A 157 -0.23 -14.19 -12.21
N LEU A 158 -0.20 -13.00 -12.82
CA LEU A 158 0.04 -11.75 -12.09
C LEU A 158 -1.13 -11.37 -11.17
N ALA A 159 -2.36 -11.71 -11.54
CA ALA A 159 -3.54 -11.51 -10.67
C ALA A 159 -3.51 -12.43 -9.43
N ASN A 160 -2.86 -13.59 -9.56
CA ASN A 160 -2.82 -14.64 -8.55
C ASN A 160 -1.51 -14.65 -7.74
N LEU A 161 -0.54 -13.84 -8.13
CA LEU A 161 0.81 -13.79 -7.57
C LEU A 161 0.82 -13.65 -6.04
N SER A 162 -0.13 -12.91 -5.47
CA SER A 162 -0.23 -12.74 -4.02
C SER A 162 -0.60 -14.03 -3.28
N ASP A 163 -1.27 -14.99 -3.93
CA ASP A 163 -1.55 -16.30 -3.35
C ASP A 163 -0.29 -17.17 -3.25
N GLU A 164 0.69 -16.94 -4.14
CA GLU A 164 1.96 -17.67 -4.18
C GLU A 164 2.94 -17.23 -3.08
N LEU A 165 2.71 -16.04 -2.51
CA LEU A 165 3.60 -15.42 -1.54
C LEU A 165 3.08 -15.55 -0.10
N LYS A 166 4.02 -15.71 0.83
CA LYS A 166 3.75 -15.71 2.27
C LYS A 166 3.95 -14.31 2.83
N VAL A 167 3.05 -13.91 3.73
CA VAL A 167 3.21 -12.69 4.53
C VAL A 167 4.09 -13.03 5.73
N ASN A 168 5.08 -12.19 6.00
CA ASN A 168 5.89 -12.29 7.21
C ASN A 168 5.41 -11.26 8.23
N ARG A 169 4.76 -11.73 9.31
CA ARG A 169 4.20 -10.86 10.35
C ARG A 169 5.24 -10.23 11.26
N ASP A 170 6.45 -10.77 11.27
CA ASP A 170 7.60 -10.23 12.00
C ASP A 170 8.55 -9.47 11.07
N GLY A 171 8.12 -9.24 9.82
CA GLY A 171 8.88 -8.51 8.81
C GLY A 171 9.19 -7.07 9.22
N ILE A 172 10.35 -6.58 8.76
CA ILE A 172 10.88 -5.26 9.09
C ILE A 172 10.84 -4.34 7.86
N ILE A 173 10.35 -3.12 8.07
CA ILE A 173 10.51 -2.00 7.15
C ILE A 173 11.71 -1.16 7.59
N CYS A 174 12.58 -0.87 6.64
CA CYS A 174 13.68 0.08 6.77
C CYS A 174 13.24 1.43 6.21
N LEU A 175 13.05 2.40 7.11
CA LEU A 175 12.59 3.74 6.80
C LEU A 175 13.73 4.74 6.98
N LEU A 176 14.07 5.48 5.92
CA LEU A 176 15.00 6.59 5.99
C LEU A 176 14.23 7.87 6.35
N LYS A 177 14.53 8.43 7.53
CA LYS A 177 14.00 9.70 8.02
C LYS A 177 14.95 10.83 7.68
N ILE A 178 14.39 11.91 7.11
CA ILE A 178 15.15 13.06 6.65
C ILE A 178 14.48 14.32 7.20
N GLU A 179 15.18 15.04 8.04
CA GLU A 179 14.78 16.36 8.49
C GLU A 179 15.85 17.35 8.08
N CYS A 180 15.50 18.43 7.40
CA CYS A 180 16.49 19.44 7.06
C CYS A 180 15.87 20.82 6.90
N TYR A 181 16.71 21.85 7.01
CA TYR A 181 16.31 23.23 6.93
C TYR A 181 17.33 24.06 6.13
N ASN A 182 16.84 24.89 5.20
CA ASN A 182 17.65 25.72 4.30
C ASN A 182 18.73 24.97 3.49
N VAL A 183 18.55 23.66 3.30
CA VAL A 183 19.37 22.81 2.42
C VAL A 183 18.46 21.91 1.59
N VAL A 184 18.97 21.49 0.43
CA VAL A 184 18.30 20.56 -0.48
C VAL A 184 19.10 19.24 -0.51
N PRO A 185 18.57 18.14 0.04
CA PRO A 185 19.13 16.81 -0.06
C PRO A 185 18.98 16.24 -1.47
N ALA A 186 19.98 15.49 -1.87
CA ALA A 186 19.91 14.45 -2.88
C ALA A 186 20.43 13.16 -2.25
N ILE A 187 19.66 12.08 -2.37
CA ILE A 187 19.96 10.81 -1.73
C ILE A 187 19.96 9.71 -2.78
N PHE A 188 20.96 8.84 -2.68
CA PHE A 188 21.16 7.73 -3.60
C PHE A 188 21.29 6.42 -2.83
N ALA A 189 20.65 5.37 -3.33
CA ALA A 189 20.84 4.00 -2.88
C ALA A 189 21.51 3.21 -4.01
N ASP A 190 22.70 2.69 -3.73
CA ASP A 190 23.60 2.10 -4.72
C ASP A 190 23.80 3.01 -5.94
N GLY A 191 23.89 4.33 -5.74
CA GLY A 191 24.05 5.31 -6.83
C GLY A 191 22.77 5.62 -7.63
N ILE A 192 21.66 4.93 -7.37
CA ILE A 192 20.35 5.24 -7.95
C ILE A 192 19.68 6.34 -7.11
N PRO A 193 19.19 7.44 -7.72
CA PRO A 193 18.52 8.50 -6.98
C PRO A 193 17.22 7.97 -6.34
N VAL A 194 17.11 8.11 -5.02
CA VAL A 194 15.90 7.77 -4.23
C VAL A 194 15.17 9.02 -3.75
N LEU A 195 15.90 10.13 -3.67
CA LEU A 195 15.38 11.48 -3.51
C LEU A 195 16.21 12.39 -4.41
N SER A 196 15.60 12.84 -5.51
CA SER A 196 16.24 13.79 -6.41
C SER A 196 16.21 15.19 -5.83
N ARG A 197 17.22 15.99 -6.18
CA ARG A 197 17.32 17.38 -5.77
C ARG A 197 16.14 18.19 -6.33
N ASN A 198 15.31 18.78 -5.45
CA ASN A 198 14.32 19.77 -5.86
C ASN A 198 14.91 21.19 -5.71
N THR A 199 15.11 21.89 -6.82
CA THR A 199 15.78 23.20 -6.83
C THR A 199 14.95 24.34 -6.25
N GLU A 200 13.65 24.17 -6.05
CA GLU A 200 12.72 25.22 -5.57
C GLU A 200 12.48 25.17 -4.06
N ASP A 201 13.14 24.24 -3.37
CA ASP A 201 12.87 23.96 -1.97
C ASP A 201 13.52 24.98 -1.03
N LYS A 202 12.69 25.92 -0.57
CA LYS A 202 13.06 26.92 0.45
C LYS A 202 13.04 26.32 1.86
N TYR A 203 12.06 25.45 2.13
CA TYR A 203 11.87 24.75 3.39
C TYR A 203 11.33 23.37 3.08
N SER A 204 12.15 22.34 3.26
CA SER A 204 11.72 20.97 2.98
C SER A 204 11.93 20.09 4.18
N ARG A 205 10.82 19.79 4.82
CA ARG A 205 10.70 18.63 5.69
C ARG A 205 10.42 17.45 4.75
N TYR A 206 11.42 16.61 4.51
CA TYR A 206 11.27 15.51 3.56
C TYR A 206 10.51 14.34 4.19
N GLU A 207 9.79 13.65 3.32
CA GLU A 207 9.03 12.46 3.65
C GLU A 207 9.96 11.30 4.05
N THR A 208 9.36 10.29 4.66
CA THR A 208 10.05 9.04 4.97
C THR A 208 10.25 8.22 3.70
N ILE A 209 11.46 7.73 3.44
CA ILE A 209 11.75 6.88 2.27
C ILE A 209 11.82 5.41 2.69
N GLU A 210 11.00 4.55 2.08
CA GLU A 210 11.08 3.10 2.26
C GLU A 210 12.26 2.51 1.47
N LEU A 211 13.23 1.93 2.17
CA LEU A 211 14.47 1.38 1.59
C LEU A 211 14.36 -0.09 1.17
N ASN A 212 13.31 -0.81 1.58
CA ASN A 212 13.13 -2.25 1.29
C ASN A 212 13.24 -2.57 -0.21
N LYS A 213 12.72 -1.68 -1.08
CA LYS A 213 12.84 -1.81 -2.53
C LYS A 213 14.26 -1.64 -3.08
N TYR A 214 15.29 -1.41 -2.25
CA TYR A 214 16.70 -1.38 -2.67
C TYR A 214 17.51 -2.53 -2.06
N ILE A 215 16.97 -3.22 -1.06
CA ILE A 215 17.66 -4.33 -0.39
C ILE A 215 17.36 -5.63 -1.14
N LEU A 216 18.38 -6.44 -1.45
CA LEU A 216 18.19 -7.77 -2.04
C LEU A 216 18.10 -8.86 -0.96
N THR A 217 19.00 -8.79 0.00
CA THR A 217 19.18 -9.78 1.06
C THR A 217 19.75 -9.07 2.29
N PRO A 218 19.63 -9.66 3.50
CA PRO A 218 20.28 -9.12 4.69
C PRO A 218 21.81 -9.18 4.65
N ASP A 219 22.38 -10.04 3.79
CA ASP A 219 23.81 -10.32 3.76
C ASP A 219 24.60 -9.31 2.90
N ILE A 220 23.92 -8.64 1.96
CA ILE A 220 24.50 -7.70 1.01
C ILE A 220 24.18 -6.27 1.47
N PRO A 221 25.19 -5.45 1.86
CA PRO A 221 24.96 -4.06 2.21
C PRO A 221 24.54 -3.24 0.98
N ILE A 222 23.72 -2.23 1.19
CA ILE A 222 23.45 -1.18 0.20
C ILE A 222 24.26 0.08 0.54
N ASP A 223 24.78 0.74 -0.49
CA ASP A 223 25.52 1.99 -0.35
C ASP A 223 24.56 3.18 -0.38
N LEU A 224 24.40 3.87 0.75
CA LEU A 224 23.66 5.12 0.83
C LEU A 224 24.61 6.30 0.67
N SER A 225 24.30 7.21 -0.24
CA SER A 225 25.06 8.45 -0.44
C SER A 225 24.17 9.67 -0.29
N PHE A 226 24.63 10.65 0.46
CA PHE A 226 23.88 11.85 0.83
C PHE A 226 24.62 13.09 0.38
N ILE A 227 23.91 14.01 -0.28
CA ILE A 227 24.44 15.29 -0.74
C ILE A 227 23.46 16.39 -0.35
N PHE A 228 23.84 17.24 0.59
CA PHE A 228 23.07 18.42 0.97
C PHE A 228 23.68 19.65 0.30
N THR A 229 22.90 20.27 -0.57
CA THR A 229 23.27 21.52 -1.24
C THR A 229 22.57 22.71 -0.59
N PRO A 230 23.08 23.94 -0.73
CA PRO A 230 22.40 25.12 -0.21
C PRO A 230 21.02 25.28 -0.86
N GLY A 231 20.04 25.72 -0.06
CA GLY A 231 18.72 26.09 -0.55
C GLY A 231 18.69 27.40 -1.35
N ILE A 232 17.49 27.92 -1.58
CA ILE A 232 17.27 29.21 -2.25
C ILE A 232 17.11 30.36 -1.25
N ASP A 233 17.58 31.54 -1.62
CA ASP A 233 17.45 32.76 -0.85
C ASP A 233 16.03 33.37 -0.96
N LYS A 234 15.81 34.52 -0.31
CA LYS A 234 14.51 35.23 -0.36
C LYS A 234 14.14 35.72 -1.77
N LYS A 235 15.09 35.79 -2.70
CA LYS A 235 14.91 36.20 -4.09
C LYS A 235 14.79 35.01 -5.05
N GLY A 236 14.78 33.78 -4.53
CA GLY A 236 14.72 32.56 -5.33
C GLY A 236 16.06 32.13 -5.95
N GLN A 237 17.18 32.73 -5.54
CA GLN A 237 18.51 32.38 -6.05
C GLN A 237 19.16 31.31 -5.16
N VAL A 238 19.80 30.31 -5.75
CA VAL A 238 20.55 29.29 -5.00
C VAL A 238 21.66 29.95 -4.19
N MET A 239 21.67 29.72 -2.88
CA MET A 239 22.70 30.26 -1.99
C MET A 239 24.09 29.71 -2.36
N SER A 240 25.13 30.52 -2.22
CA SER A 240 26.50 30.13 -2.60
C SER A 240 27.15 29.13 -1.62
N LYS A 241 26.67 29.08 -0.38
CA LYS A 241 27.13 28.21 0.71
C LYS A 241 25.95 27.86 1.64
N VAL A 242 26.10 26.78 2.41
CA VAL A 242 25.11 26.39 3.43
C VAL A 242 25.11 27.45 4.55
N PRO A 243 23.99 28.13 4.85
CA PRO A 243 23.97 29.17 5.88
C PRO A 243 24.11 28.60 7.29
N LYS A 244 24.56 29.43 8.25
CA LYS A 244 24.67 29.04 9.68
C LYS A 244 23.37 28.52 10.27
N SER A 245 22.24 29.06 9.83
CA SER A 245 20.91 28.67 10.31
C SER A 245 20.39 27.37 9.70
N SER A 246 21.12 26.72 8.79
CA SER A 246 20.75 25.43 8.23
C SER A 246 21.05 24.27 9.17
N TYR A 247 20.34 23.16 8.99
CA TYR A 247 20.68 21.87 9.59
C TYR A 247 20.14 20.72 8.75
N ALA A 248 20.64 19.51 9.02
CA ALA A 248 20.12 18.25 8.51
C ALA A 248 20.30 17.13 9.56
N LYS A 249 19.28 16.29 9.66
CA LYS A 249 19.23 15.07 10.47
C LYS A 249 18.80 13.92 9.60
N ILE A 250 19.51 12.82 9.71
CA ILE A 250 19.25 11.58 8.97
C ILE A 250 19.29 10.42 9.95
N ALA A 251 18.24 9.63 9.94
CA ALA A 251 18.16 8.40 10.72
C ALA A 251 17.52 7.27 9.91
N ILE A 252 17.86 6.04 10.25
CA ILE A 252 17.16 4.85 9.81
C ILE A 252 16.28 4.37 10.96
N GLU A 253 15.00 4.20 10.69
CA GLU A 253 14.05 3.55 11.59
C GLU A 253 13.72 2.15 11.07
N TYR A 254 13.71 1.19 11.98
CA TYR A 254 13.25 -0.17 11.74
C TYR A 254 11.87 -0.33 12.38
N VAL A 255 10.87 -0.66 11.57
CA VAL A 255 9.47 -0.74 11.99
C VAL A 255 8.92 -2.13 11.69
N ASN A 256 8.16 -2.72 12.61
CA ASN A 256 7.51 -4.02 12.39
C ASN A 256 6.17 -3.87 11.65
N VAL A 257 5.50 -4.99 11.38
CA VAL A 257 4.19 -5.03 10.69
C VAL A 257 3.07 -4.27 11.42
N LYS A 258 3.17 -4.09 12.75
CA LYS A 258 2.18 -3.35 13.56
C LYS A 258 2.40 -1.84 13.56
N GLY A 259 3.51 -1.38 12.98
CA GLY A 259 3.92 0.02 13.05
C GLY A 259 4.78 0.36 14.27
N ASP A 260 5.15 -0.63 15.10
CA ASP A 260 6.00 -0.39 16.26
C ASP A 260 7.44 -0.09 15.81
N LEU A 261 7.99 1.00 16.36
CA LEU A 261 9.40 1.34 16.19
C LEU A 261 10.27 0.37 16.99
N LEU A 262 11.04 -0.45 16.30
CA LEU A 262 11.96 -1.42 16.90
C LEU A 262 13.30 -0.78 17.27
N LYS A 263 13.82 0.08 16.39
CA LYS A 263 15.14 0.70 16.55
C LYS A 263 15.30 1.92 15.65
N THR A 264 16.02 2.92 16.16
CA THR A 264 16.51 4.08 15.38
C THR A 264 18.03 4.09 15.34
N VAL A 265 18.60 4.34 14.16
CA VAL A 265 20.04 4.53 13.95
C VAL A 265 20.27 5.90 13.35
N ASN A 266 20.84 6.81 14.14
CA ASN A 266 21.21 8.14 13.65
C ASN A 266 22.43 8.02 12.73
N LEU A 267 22.28 8.43 11.48
CA LEU A 267 23.36 8.43 10.49
C LEU A 267 24.11 9.75 10.47
N PHE A 268 23.38 10.85 10.68
CA PHE A 268 23.92 12.20 10.64
C PHE A 268 23.02 13.14 11.44
N ASP A 269 23.62 14.00 12.25
CA ASP A 269 22.95 15.11 12.91
C ASP A 269 23.97 16.24 13.05
N ASN A 270 23.71 17.36 12.40
CA ASN A 270 24.54 18.56 12.53
C ASN A 270 23.75 19.75 13.08
N GLU A 271 22.57 19.50 13.66
CA GLU A 271 21.80 20.52 14.33
C GLU A 271 22.53 20.96 15.59
N ALA A 272 22.71 22.27 15.73
CA ALA A 272 23.35 22.89 16.86
C ALA A 272 22.59 24.15 17.28
N TYR A 273 22.67 24.49 18.57
CA TYR A 273 22.24 25.78 19.06
C TYR A 273 23.36 26.79 18.83
N VAL A 274 23.16 27.72 17.90
CA VAL A 274 24.16 28.70 17.46
C VAL A 274 23.87 30.05 18.10
N THR A 275 24.92 30.71 18.57
CA THR A 275 24.86 32.10 19.07
C THR A 275 25.74 32.99 18.21
N ASP A 276 25.14 33.97 17.53
CA ASP A 276 25.87 35.02 16.82
C ASP A 276 25.95 36.29 17.68
N THR A 277 27.14 36.87 17.71
CA THR A 277 27.40 38.14 18.38
C THR A 277 27.51 39.24 17.33
N ILE A 278 26.62 40.23 17.38
CA ILE A 278 26.66 41.40 16.49
C ILE A 278 27.05 42.62 17.33
N VAL A 279 28.12 43.30 16.93
CA VAL A 279 28.53 44.58 17.53
C VAL A 279 28.08 45.69 16.60
N ASN A 280 27.14 46.52 17.05
CA ASN A 280 26.67 47.67 16.28
C ASN A 280 26.67 48.93 17.17
N ASN A 281 27.33 49.99 16.72
CA ASN A 281 27.50 51.25 17.45
C ASN A 281 27.94 51.08 18.92
N GLY A 282 28.89 50.18 19.18
CA GLY A 282 29.43 49.91 20.53
C GLY A 282 28.50 49.12 21.46
N LYS A 283 27.32 48.70 20.99
CA LYS A 283 26.42 47.78 21.73
C LYS A 283 26.55 46.37 21.17
N THR A 284 26.75 45.41 22.07
CA THR A 284 26.78 43.98 21.75
C THR A 284 25.37 43.41 21.84
N GLN A 285 24.92 42.74 20.78
CA GLN A 285 23.67 42.00 20.73
C GLN A 285 23.95 40.52 20.41
N TYR A 286 23.26 39.64 21.11
CA TYR A 286 23.35 38.19 20.91
C TYR A 286 22.07 37.69 20.23
N TYR A 287 22.25 36.92 19.15
CA TYR A 287 21.18 36.26 18.44
C TYR A 287 21.35 34.75 18.59
N HIS A 288 20.29 34.08 19.02
CA HIS A 288 20.31 32.64 19.26
C HIS A 288 19.34 31.96 18.30
N TYR A 289 19.78 30.89 17.65
CA TYR A 289 18.96 30.14 16.70
C TYR A 289 19.46 28.71 16.54
N THR A 290 18.58 27.83 16.07
CA THR A 290 18.93 26.48 15.62
C THR A 290 19.62 26.55 14.26
N GLY A 291 20.75 25.88 14.12
CA GLY A 291 21.59 25.95 12.92
C GLY A 291 22.61 24.81 12.87
N THR A 292 23.78 25.07 12.29
CA THR A 292 24.87 24.09 12.18
C THR A 292 26.24 24.74 12.36
N ASN A 293 27.21 23.96 12.83
CA ASN A 293 28.62 24.36 12.91
C ASN A 293 29.39 24.16 11.58
N ASP A 294 28.79 23.51 10.56
CA ASP A 294 29.43 23.15 9.28
C ASP A 294 29.19 24.14 8.11
N TYR A 295 28.76 25.36 8.42
CA TYR A 295 28.18 26.38 7.52
C TYR A 295 29.12 27.09 6.54
N THR A 296 30.37 26.63 6.38
CA THR A 296 31.32 27.25 5.43
C THR A 296 31.49 26.45 4.15
N LYS A 297 30.93 25.24 4.11
CA LYS A 297 31.05 24.30 2.99
C LYS A 297 30.06 24.65 1.86
N LYS A 298 30.48 24.40 0.62
CA LYS A 298 29.61 24.52 -0.57
C LYS A 298 28.47 23.50 -0.52
N ASN A 299 28.74 22.31 0.03
CA ASN A 299 27.80 21.23 0.23
C ASN A 299 28.27 20.35 1.41
N ILE A 300 27.36 19.55 1.95
CA ILE A 300 27.67 18.50 2.92
C ILE A 300 27.48 17.16 2.21
N GLN A 301 28.47 16.28 2.30
CA GLN A 301 28.45 14.98 1.65
C GLN A 301 28.96 13.91 2.61
N PHE A 302 28.27 12.78 2.64
CA PHE A 302 28.72 11.58 3.36
C PHE A 302 28.04 10.34 2.78
N SER A 303 28.58 9.18 3.12
CA SER A 303 28.03 7.88 2.74
C SER A 303 27.90 6.96 3.95
N HIS A 304 27.01 5.98 3.83
CA HIS A 304 26.79 4.96 4.84
C HIS A 304 26.50 3.62 4.17
N GLN A 305 27.11 2.54 4.66
CA GLN A 305 26.77 1.19 4.21
C GLN A 305 25.73 0.60 5.15
N LEU A 306 24.54 0.32 4.62
CA LEU A 306 23.43 -0.24 5.38
C LEU A 306 23.36 -1.76 5.17
N LYS A 307 23.55 -2.52 6.24
CA LYS A 307 23.10 -3.92 6.33
C LYS A 307 21.75 -3.96 7.04
N ALA A 308 20.69 -4.21 6.28
CA ALA A 308 19.33 -4.23 6.79
C ALA A 308 18.94 -5.65 7.25
N PRO A 309 18.38 -5.83 8.45
CA PRO A 309 17.98 -7.13 8.97
C PRO A 309 16.62 -7.58 8.37
N VAL A 310 16.54 -7.68 7.05
CA VAL A 310 15.33 -8.15 6.36
C VAL A 310 15.29 -9.67 6.27
N GLU A 311 14.10 -10.25 6.29
CA GLU A 311 13.88 -11.70 6.29
C GLU A 311 13.47 -12.25 4.91
N TYR A 312 14.00 -11.64 3.85
CA TYR A 312 13.86 -12.15 2.48
C TYR A 312 15.20 -12.23 1.76
N LYS A 313 15.25 -13.08 0.73
CA LYS A 313 16.35 -13.16 -0.22
C LYS A 313 15.79 -13.10 -1.62
N LEU A 314 16.08 -12.01 -2.32
CA LEU A 314 15.71 -11.80 -3.71
C LEU A 314 16.90 -12.07 -4.60
N THR A 315 16.65 -12.72 -5.74
CA THR A 315 17.66 -12.87 -6.79
C THR A 315 17.90 -11.53 -7.49
N GLY A 316 16.85 -10.78 -7.83
CA GLY A 316 16.99 -9.43 -8.39
C GLY A 316 18.03 -9.31 -9.49
N TRP A 317 18.89 -8.31 -9.35
CA TRP A 317 20.03 -8.06 -10.24
C TRP A 317 21.33 -8.74 -9.80
N SER A 318 21.30 -9.69 -8.86
CA SER A 318 22.52 -10.37 -8.39
C SER A 318 23.29 -11.04 -9.53
N GLU A 319 22.57 -11.53 -10.55
CA GLU A 319 23.12 -12.12 -11.78
C GLU A 319 23.32 -11.09 -12.91
N GLY A 320 23.21 -9.79 -12.60
CA GLY A 320 23.43 -8.70 -13.54
C GLY A 320 24.90 -8.52 -13.89
N LYS A 321 25.19 -8.29 -15.17
CA LYS A 321 26.55 -7.91 -15.62
C LYS A 321 26.85 -6.43 -15.39
N ASP A 322 28.12 -6.06 -15.48
CA ASP A 322 28.57 -4.67 -15.34
C ASP A 322 28.15 -3.80 -16.54
N LEU A 323 27.09 -3.02 -16.34
CA LEU A 323 26.46 -2.13 -17.31
C LEU A 323 27.33 -0.94 -17.72
N ARG A 324 28.38 -0.59 -16.95
CA ARG A 324 29.29 0.52 -17.29
C ARG A 324 30.10 0.24 -18.55
N LYS A 325 30.17 -1.01 -18.97
CA LYS A 325 30.86 -1.47 -20.18
C LYS A 325 29.91 -1.68 -21.35
N GLU A 326 28.61 -1.53 -21.14
CA GLU A 326 27.60 -1.81 -22.15
C GLU A 326 27.44 -0.65 -23.11
N LYS A 327 27.87 -0.88 -24.35
CA LYS A 327 27.63 0.05 -25.44
C LYS A 327 26.13 0.07 -25.76
N ASN A 328 25.61 1.26 -26.04
CA ASN A 328 24.22 1.49 -26.44
C ASN A 328 23.16 1.08 -25.41
N LEU A 329 23.50 1.07 -24.12
CA LEU A 329 22.56 0.70 -23.04
C LEU A 329 21.34 1.62 -23.01
N GLU A 330 21.54 2.91 -23.17
CA GLU A 330 20.46 3.89 -23.19
C GLU A 330 19.49 3.63 -24.35
N GLU A 331 20.00 3.36 -25.55
CA GLU A 331 19.20 3.02 -26.73
C GLU A 331 18.40 1.72 -26.52
N ARG A 332 19.01 0.69 -25.91
CA ARG A 332 18.31 -0.55 -25.57
C ARG A 332 17.15 -0.32 -24.60
N ILE A 333 17.35 0.53 -23.59
CA ILE A 333 16.31 0.89 -22.63
C ILE A 333 15.19 1.71 -23.30
N LYS A 334 15.55 2.68 -24.16
CA LYS A 334 14.56 3.45 -24.93
C LYS A 334 13.74 2.56 -25.86
N GLN A 335 14.38 1.59 -26.52
CA GLN A 335 13.68 0.60 -27.35
C GLN A 335 12.71 -0.24 -26.51
N PHE A 336 13.13 -0.73 -25.34
CA PHE A 336 12.24 -1.46 -24.44
C PHE A 336 10.98 -0.65 -24.10
N TYR A 337 11.12 0.64 -23.78
CA TYR A 337 9.97 1.49 -23.49
C TYR A 337 9.10 1.74 -24.73
N ALA A 338 9.68 1.84 -25.93
CA ALA A 338 8.92 1.95 -27.17
C ALA A 338 8.08 0.68 -27.42
N ASP A 339 8.68 -0.50 -27.22
CA ASP A 339 7.99 -1.78 -27.33
C ASP A 339 6.86 -1.89 -26.28
N TYR A 340 7.13 -1.47 -25.04
CA TYR A 340 6.14 -1.43 -23.98
C TYR A 340 5.00 -0.44 -24.26
N ALA A 341 5.31 0.72 -24.85
CA ALA A 341 4.32 1.69 -25.29
C ALA A 341 3.38 1.11 -26.36
N ALA A 342 3.94 0.36 -27.32
CA ALA A 342 3.14 -0.34 -28.32
C ALA A 342 2.18 -1.35 -27.67
N LEU A 343 2.65 -2.13 -26.68
CA LEU A 343 1.79 -3.06 -25.94
C LEU A 343 0.63 -2.34 -25.21
N ILE A 344 0.87 -1.13 -24.68
CA ILE A 344 -0.18 -0.31 -24.06
C ILE A 344 -1.22 0.10 -25.10
N MET A 345 -0.77 0.63 -26.23
CA MET A 345 -1.65 1.09 -27.31
C MET A 345 -2.45 -0.05 -27.93
N ASP A 346 -1.85 -1.23 -28.05
CA ASP A 346 -2.49 -2.46 -28.52
C ASP A 346 -3.36 -3.14 -27.44
N LYS A 347 -3.37 -2.61 -26.22
CA LYS A 347 -4.06 -3.17 -25.04
C LYS A 347 -3.70 -4.63 -24.77
N ASN A 348 -2.45 -5.01 -25.04
CA ASN A 348 -1.97 -6.39 -24.91
C ASN A 348 -1.63 -6.75 -23.45
N ILE A 349 -2.68 -6.96 -22.65
CA ILE A 349 -2.55 -7.26 -21.22
C ILE A 349 -1.77 -8.56 -20.95
N ALA A 350 -1.90 -9.58 -21.80
CA ALA A 350 -1.20 -10.85 -21.62
C ALA A 350 0.32 -10.66 -21.69
N ARG A 351 0.80 -9.93 -22.71
CA ARG A 351 2.24 -9.67 -22.85
C ARG A 351 2.77 -8.73 -21.78
N ILE A 352 2.01 -7.70 -21.41
CA ILE A 352 2.36 -6.78 -20.32
C ILE A 352 2.49 -7.53 -19.00
N THR A 353 1.50 -8.34 -18.64
CA THR A 353 1.52 -9.07 -17.36
C THR A 353 2.65 -10.10 -17.32
N GLN A 354 2.97 -10.75 -18.44
CA GLN A 354 4.14 -11.63 -18.54
C GLN A 354 5.46 -10.87 -18.31
N LEU A 355 5.62 -9.68 -18.90
CA LEU A 355 6.80 -8.83 -18.74
C LEU A 355 6.97 -8.34 -17.29
N LEU A 356 5.86 -7.95 -16.66
CA LEU A 356 5.88 -7.36 -15.32
C LEU A 356 5.95 -8.40 -14.20
N TYR A 357 5.60 -9.67 -14.45
CA TYR A 357 5.50 -10.70 -13.40
C TYR A 357 6.75 -10.80 -12.50
N PRO A 358 7.99 -10.89 -13.02
CA PRO A 358 9.18 -10.94 -12.16
C PRO A 358 9.34 -9.69 -11.29
N SER A 359 9.05 -8.51 -11.84
CA SER A 359 9.10 -7.25 -11.09
C SER A 359 8.07 -7.22 -9.95
N PHE A 360 6.84 -7.66 -10.22
CA PHE A 360 5.81 -7.76 -9.17
C PHE A 360 6.12 -8.83 -8.13
N LEU A 361 6.78 -9.93 -8.51
CA LEU A 361 7.19 -10.96 -7.57
C LEU A 361 8.16 -10.39 -6.53
N GLU A 362 9.16 -9.63 -6.97
CA GLU A 362 10.07 -8.92 -6.07
C GLU A 362 9.35 -7.86 -5.25
N LYS A 363 8.51 -7.04 -5.90
CA LYS A 363 7.69 -6.01 -5.25
C LYS A 363 6.92 -6.56 -4.07
N TYR A 364 6.18 -7.63 -4.31
CA TYR A 364 5.36 -8.25 -3.29
C TYR A 364 6.18 -8.96 -2.23
N THR A 365 7.29 -9.59 -2.59
CA THR A 365 8.16 -10.25 -1.60
C THR A 365 8.68 -9.25 -0.58
N TYR A 366 9.19 -8.08 -0.99
CA TYR A 366 9.67 -7.09 -0.01
C TYR A 366 8.52 -6.37 0.70
N ASN A 367 7.37 -6.17 0.05
CA ASN A 367 6.20 -5.54 0.65
C ASN A 367 5.55 -6.43 1.73
N TYR A 368 5.45 -7.73 1.48
CA TYR A 368 4.85 -8.70 2.41
C TYR A 368 5.83 -9.17 3.49
N ASN A 369 7.11 -8.84 3.32
CA ASN A 369 8.07 -8.77 4.41
C ASN A 369 8.08 -7.40 5.12
N GLY A 370 7.17 -6.50 4.75
CA GLY A 370 6.85 -5.28 5.47
C GLY A 370 5.40 -5.30 5.94
N THR A 371 4.90 -4.16 6.42
CA THR A 371 3.54 -4.00 6.97
C THR A 371 2.39 -4.21 5.97
N LYS A 372 2.65 -4.54 4.71
CA LYS A 372 1.63 -4.49 3.65
C LYS A 372 0.88 -5.82 3.51
N LEU A 373 -0.46 -5.73 3.47
CA LEU A 373 -1.34 -6.85 3.11
C LEU A 373 -1.11 -7.35 1.70
N LYS A 374 -1.54 -8.60 1.48
CA LYS A 374 -1.75 -9.13 0.14
C LYS A 374 -2.63 -8.19 -0.68
N SER A 375 -2.13 -7.83 -1.85
CA SER A 375 -2.84 -7.01 -2.83
C SER A 375 -3.26 -7.85 -4.03
N TYR A 376 -4.52 -7.70 -4.46
CA TYR A 376 -5.07 -8.36 -5.66
C TYR A 376 -5.53 -7.32 -6.69
N THR A 377 -5.03 -6.09 -6.59
CA THR A 377 -5.55 -4.97 -7.38
C THR A 377 -4.70 -4.66 -8.61
N GLU A 378 -3.42 -5.05 -8.64
CA GLU A 378 -2.47 -4.63 -9.68
C GLU A 378 -2.89 -5.04 -11.08
N TYR A 379 -3.36 -6.28 -11.26
CA TYR A 379 -3.92 -6.72 -12.55
C TYR A 379 -5.11 -5.85 -12.99
N SER A 380 -5.98 -5.50 -12.04
CA SER A 380 -7.15 -4.66 -12.31
C SER A 380 -6.76 -3.22 -12.63
N TYR A 381 -5.72 -2.69 -11.97
CA TYR A 381 -5.15 -1.38 -12.28
C TYR A 381 -4.52 -1.35 -13.66
N ILE A 382 -3.74 -2.37 -14.04
CA ILE A 382 -3.18 -2.48 -15.39
C ILE A 382 -4.33 -2.52 -16.41
N LYS A 383 -5.35 -3.35 -16.19
CA LYS A 383 -6.53 -3.43 -17.08
C LYS A 383 -7.25 -2.09 -17.19
N TYR A 384 -7.43 -1.38 -16.08
CA TYR A 384 -8.04 -0.05 -16.05
C TYR A 384 -7.20 0.96 -16.83
N MET A 385 -5.89 0.99 -16.60
CA MET A 385 -4.95 1.84 -17.33
C MET A 385 -5.03 1.59 -18.84
N LEU A 386 -4.98 0.33 -19.28
CA LEU A 386 -5.06 -0.03 -20.71
C LEU A 386 -6.40 0.35 -21.35
N ASN A 387 -7.50 0.19 -20.64
CA ASN A 387 -8.82 0.49 -21.19
C ASN A 387 -9.04 1.99 -21.39
N ASN A 388 -8.47 2.81 -20.49
CA ASN A 388 -8.70 4.25 -20.44
C ASN A 388 -7.58 5.07 -21.09
N SER A 389 -6.43 4.47 -21.41
CA SER A 389 -5.35 5.15 -22.13
C SER A 389 -5.66 5.28 -23.62
N PHE A 390 -5.51 6.49 -24.15
CA PHE A 390 -5.68 6.78 -25.58
C PHE A 390 -4.39 7.26 -26.25
N LYS A 391 -3.37 7.62 -25.46
CA LYS A 391 -2.03 7.97 -25.97
C LYS A 391 -0.96 7.60 -24.97
N VAL A 392 0.24 7.41 -25.48
CA VAL A 392 1.46 7.26 -24.69
C VAL A 392 2.43 8.40 -25.03
N VAL A 393 3.09 8.95 -24.02
CA VAL A 393 4.05 10.05 -24.16
C VAL A 393 5.39 9.64 -23.58
N THR A 394 6.47 9.92 -24.30
CA THR A 394 7.85 9.68 -23.84
C THR A 394 8.60 10.99 -23.58
N ALA A 395 9.50 10.96 -22.59
CA ALA A 395 10.50 11.98 -22.35
C ALA A 395 11.45 12.11 -23.54
N GLN A 396 11.83 13.34 -23.88
CA GLN A 396 12.75 13.61 -24.99
C GLN A 396 14.18 13.76 -24.50
N THR A 397 14.36 14.29 -23.29
CA THR A 397 15.67 14.45 -22.67
C THR A 397 15.80 13.54 -21.47
N THR A 398 16.86 12.74 -21.49
CA THR A 398 17.09 11.70 -20.49
C THR A 398 18.50 11.74 -19.95
N LYS A 399 18.66 11.20 -18.74
CA LYS A 399 19.95 10.91 -18.14
C LYS A 399 19.98 9.46 -17.69
N LEU A 400 20.91 8.68 -18.24
CA LEU A 400 21.17 7.32 -17.80
C LEU A 400 21.97 7.35 -16.49
N HIS A 401 21.43 6.68 -15.47
CA HIS A 401 22.11 6.40 -14.22
C HIS A 401 22.44 4.92 -14.15
N ILE A 402 23.65 4.60 -13.72
CA ILE A 402 24.09 3.23 -13.47
C ILE A 402 24.45 3.14 -11.98
N SER A 403 24.01 2.07 -11.32
CA SER A 403 24.30 1.85 -9.90
C SER A 403 25.81 1.74 -9.64
N THR A 404 26.24 1.99 -8.40
CA THR A 404 27.65 1.95 -7.99
C THR A 404 28.31 0.60 -8.29
N ASN A 405 27.57 -0.49 -8.07
CA ASN A 405 28.01 -1.85 -8.38
C ASN A 405 27.97 -2.19 -9.88
N GLY A 406 27.45 -1.30 -10.72
CA GLY A 406 27.34 -1.45 -12.16
C GLY A 406 26.22 -2.37 -12.63
N GLN A 407 25.38 -2.92 -11.76
CA GLN A 407 24.42 -3.98 -12.13
C GLN A 407 23.02 -3.47 -12.50
N LEU A 408 22.69 -2.24 -12.12
CA LEU A 408 21.40 -1.61 -12.40
C LEU A 408 21.53 -0.38 -13.25
N ALA A 409 20.50 -0.13 -14.06
CA ALA A 409 20.33 1.09 -14.81
C ALA A 409 18.95 1.70 -14.57
N PHE A 410 18.91 3.03 -14.54
CA PHE A 410 17.71 3.85 -14.44
C PHE A 410 17.78 4.97 -15.47
N LEU A 411 16.68 5.25 -16.15
CA LEU A 411 16.59 6.34 -17.11
C LEU A 411 15.76 7.48 -16.50
N GLU A 412 16.44 8.53 -16.03
CA GLU A 412 15.81 9.74 -15.51
C GLU A 412 15.29 10.58 -16.67
N SER A 413 14.05 11.09 -16.58
CA SER A 413 13.56 12.14 -17.47
C SER A 413 13.96 13.51 -16.92
N LEU A 414 14.49 14.36 -17.79
CA LEU A 414 14.90 15.73 -17.45
C LEU A 414 13.85 16.78 -17.86
N ASP A 415 12.99 16.45 -18.81
CA ASP A 415 11.93 17.32 -19.34
C ASP A 415 10.51 16.95 -18.86
N LYS A 416 10.35 15.82 -18.18
CA LYS A 416 9.08 15.30 -17.68
C LYS A 416 9.27 14.70 -16.27
N THR A 417 8.15 14.35 -15.65
CA THR A 417 8.14 13.68 -14.34
C THR A 417 8.51 12.20 -14.39
N THR A 418 8.40 11.56 -15.57
CA THR A 418 8.83 10.17 -15.80
C THR A 418 9.14 9.97 -17.28
N TYR A 419 9.85 8.89 -17.62
CA TYR A 419 10.17 8.56 -19.00
C TYR A 419 8.92 8.25 -19.83
N LEU A 420 8.04 7.36 -19.36
CA LEU A 420 6.85 6.93 -20.11
C LEU A 420 5.57 7.29 -19.38
N LYS A 421 4.59 7.88 -20.07
CA LYS A 421 3.27 8.18 -19.51
C LYS A 421 2.16 7.57 -20.35
N ALA A 422 1.25 6.83 -19.73
CA ALA A 422 -0.01 6.46 -20.36
C ALA A 422 -1.07 7.50 -19.99
N VAL A 423 -1.70 8.13 -20.98
CA VAL A 423 -2.64 9.23 -20.78
C VAL A 423 -4.04 8.82 -21.21
N GLY A 424 -4.97 8.94 -20.27
CA GLY A 424 -6.40 8.82 -20.48
C GLY A 424 -7.12 10.15 -20.28
N LEU A 425 -8.45 10.14 -20.35
CA LEU A 425 -9.27 11.36 -20.21
C LEU A 425 -9.14 11.97 -18.82
N ASP A 426 -9.28 11.14 -17.79
CA ASP A 426 -9.27 11.55 -16.38
C ASP A 426 -8.11 10.90 -15.60
N GLN A 427 -7.07 10.42 -16.29
CA GLN A 427 -5.95 9.72 -15.67
C GLN A 427 -4.63 9.93 -16.41
N ILE A 428 -3.53 9.97 -15.64
CA ILE A 428 -2.16 9.92 -16.14
C ILE A 428 -1.41 8.88 -15.31
N GLU A 429 -1.00 7.79 -15.94
CA GLU A 429 -0.16 6.78 -15.29
C GLU A 429 1.31 7.04 -15.64
N ASN A 430 2.14 7.22 -14.62
CA ASN A 430 3.58 7.42 -14.79
C ASN A 430 4.30 6.06 -14.70
N ILE A 431 5.07 5.71 -15.73
CA ILE A 431 5.73 4.40 -15.83
C ILE A 431 7.24 4.60 -15.84
N SER A 432 7.91 3.90 -14.93
CA SER A 432 9.37 3.88 -14.81
C SER A 432 9.81 2.51 -14.28
N PHE A 433 10.94 2.02 -14.76
CA PHE A 433 11.52 0.74 -14.34
C PHE A 433 13.00 0.89 -13.96
N LEU A 434 13.47 -0.02 -13.13
CA LEU A 434 14.88 -0.34 -13.00
C LEU A 434 15.22 -1.51 -13.93
N PHE A 435 16.40 -1.42 -14.55
CA PHE A 435 16.85 -2.37 -15.55
C PHE A 435 18.13 -3.08 -15.12
N TYR A 436 18.27 -4.35 -15.51
CA TYR A 436 19.55 -5.04 -15.51
C TYR A 436 19.68 -5.89 -16.78
N ILE A 437 20.91 -6.29 -17.11
CA ILE A 437 21.13 -7.30 -18.14
C ILE A 437 21.65 -8.56 -17.48
N ASP A 438 20.92 -9.66 -17.69
CA ASP A 438 21.29 -10.98 -17.21
C ASP A 438 22.62 -11.42 -17.83
N LYS A 439 23.59 -11.81 -17.00
CA LYS A 439 24.93 -12.19 -17.48
C LYS A 439 24.93 -13.49 -18.29
N ASN A 440 23.93 -14.36 -18.11
CA ASN A 440 23.83 -15.66 -18.77
C ASN A 440 23.03 -15.58 -20.08
N THR A 441 21.94 -14.79 -20.11
CA THR A 441 21.08 -14.68 -21.31
C THR A 441 21.33 -13.43 -22.14
N ASN A 442 22.03 -12.42 -21.59
CA ASN A 442 22.22 -11.09 -22.20
C ASN A 442 20.91 -10.31 -22.47
N GLU A 443 19.80 -10.78 -21.90
CA GLU A 443 18.49 -10.14 -22.02
C GLU A 443 18.38 -8.94 -21.07
N LEU A 444 17.77 -7.86 -21.56
CA LEU A 444 17.41 -6.71 -20.73
C LEU A 444 16.14 -7.07 -19.96
N LYS A 445 16.22 -7.03 -18.63
CA LYS A 445 15.12 -7.38 -17.73
C LYS A 445 14.78 -6.17 -16.85
N ILE A 446 13.51 -6.12 -16.44
CA ILE A 446 13.00 -5.12 -15.49
C ILE A 446 12.83 -5.74 -14.11
N ILE A 447 13.00 -4.90 -13.10
CA ILE A 447 12.73 -5.21 -11.70
C ILE A 447 12.06 -4.01 -11.03
N ARG A 448 11.38 -4.30 -9.92
CA ARG A 448 10.93 -3.39 -8.85
C ARG A 448 10.02 -2.22 -9.25
#